data_AF-A0AAU6G6V8-F1
#
_entry.id   AF-A0AAU6G6V8-F1
#
_cell.length_a   1.000
_cell.length_b   1.000
_cell.length_c   1.000
_cell.angle_alpha   90.00
_cell.angle_beta   90.00
_cell.angle_gamma   90.00
#
_symmetry.space_group_name_H-M   'P 1'
#
loop_
_entity.id
_entity.type
_entity.pdbx_description
1 polymer ?
#
loop_
_entity_poly.entity_id
_entity_poly.type
_entity_poly.pdbx_seq_one_letter_code
_entity_poly.pdbx_strand_id
1 'polypeptide(L)'
;MPRMLDVSDDVRAEIGDEEADRLLAGENAPGSYDCTSCRTPGDSEQERTSTVLFIGDETAVLAFAHATCLPSQVVQVTEEQLQGAVRSINPDGAPGQSAPEQAVLGVTSGLVLLGGELHPALVVEPTGPIVRPGSTDIGDDFLPLLIEQGFMPVTQLHSVPPVLHGWSVLLAMGQLHAVLQPGTGGGSPVAWWQAHQALQVAESWRAAANKHQQVLLFAAPVGSIGRQPREDLLRDALDKAAANGKLVAAAMPLAGT
;
A
#
# COMPACT_ATOMS: atom_id res chain seq x y z
N MET A 1 30.09 -0.13 18.54
CA MET A 1 29.38 -1.11 19.38
C MET A 1 28.95 -2.25 18.47
N PRO A 2 28.90 -3.52 18.92
CA PRO A 2 28.43 -4.61 18.08
C PRO A 2 26.96 -4.37 17.69
N ARG A 3 26.65 -4.48 16.40
CA ARG A 3 25.29 -4.26 15.88
C ARG A 3 24.38 -5.43 16.27
N MET A 4 23.09 -5.15 16.42
CA MET A 4 22.12 -6.12 16.90
C MET A 4 21.47 -6.90 15.74
N LEU A 5 22.30 -7.38 14.81
CA LEU A 5 21.87 -8.09 13.62
C LEU A 5 21.69 -9.59 13.88
N ASP A 6 20.63 -10.15 13.33
CA ASP A 6 20.32 -11.57 13.32
C ASP A 6 20.45 -12.09 11.89
N VAL A 7 21.37 -13.04 11.70
CA VAL A 7 21.62 -13.74 10.44
C VAL A 7 21.41 -15.23 10.70
N SER A 8 20.35 -15.79 10.11
CA SER A 8 20.01 -17.20 10.24
C SER A 8 20.95 -18.08 9.41
N ASP A 9 21.03 -19.36 9.78
CA ASP A 9 21.86 -20.35 9.09
C ASP A 9 21.52 -20.45 7.60
N ASP A 10 20.23 -20.35 7.24
CA ASP A 10 19.78 -20.35 5.85
C ASP A 10 20.30 -19.13 5.08
N VAL A 11 20.24 -17.94 5.67
CA VAL A 11 20.77 -16.72 5.03
C VAL A 11 22.28 -16.80 4.90
N ARG A 12 22.96 -17.29 5.95
CA ARG A 12 24.42 -17.50 5.97
C ARG A 12 24.86 -18.51 4.91
N ALA A 13 24.10 -19.59 4.70
CA ALA A 13 24.39 -20.59 3.69
C ALA A 13 24.34 -20.00 2.27
N GLU A 14 23.41 -19.07 2.01
CA GLU A 14 23.23 -18.45 0.69
C GLU A 14 24.25 -17.34 0.39
N ILE A 15 24.54 -16.47 1.36
CA ILE A 15 25.50 -15.36 1.16
C ILE A 15 26.96 -15.77 1.40
N GLY A 16 27.18 -16.90 2.07
CA GLY A 16 28.49 -17.40 2.48
C GLY A 16 28.98 -16.85 3.82
N ASP A 17 29.80 -17.65 4.52
CA ASP A 17 30.29 -17.35 5.87
C ASP A 17 31.07 -16.05 5.96
N GLU A 18 31.93 -15.77 4.98
CA GLU A 18 32.76 -14.56 4.97
C GLU A 18 31.89 -13.29 4.86
N GLU A 19 30.83 -13.32 4.06
CA GLU A 19 29.90 -12.19 3.91
C GLU A 19 29.00 -12.03 5.14
N ALA A 20 28.52 -13.14 5.70
CA ALA A 20 27.75 -13.13 6.95
C ALA A 20 28.58 -12.55 8.10
N ASP A 21 29.87 -12.88 8.19
CA ASP A 21 30.75 -12.36 9.22
C ASP A 21 31.04 -10.86 9.02
N ARG A 22 31.19 -10.38 7.77
CA ARG A 22 31.29 -8.94 7.45
C ARG A 22 30.03 -8.17 7.85
N LEU A 23 28.84 -8.73 7.61
CA LEU A 23 27.57 -8.13 8.03
C LEU A 23 27.46 -8.02 9.54
N LEU A 24 27.80 -9.08 10.26
CA LEU A 24 27.80 -9.10 11.74
C LEU A 24 28.87 -8.17 12.34
N ALA A 25 29.99 -7.98 11.64
CA ALA A 25 31.02 -6.99 11.99
C ALA A 25 30.58 -5.54 11.68
N GLY A 26 29.50 -5.35 10.93
CA GLY A 26 28.93 -4.04 10.59
C GLY A 26 29.57 -3.36 9.37
N GLU A 27 30.38 -4.08 8.58
CA GLU A 27 31.07 -3.53 7.41
C GLU A 27 30.10 -3.29 6.24
N ASN A 28 29.20 -4.23 5.99
CA ASN A 28 28.22 -4.18 4.89
C ASN A 28 26.77 -4.02 5.37
N ALA A 29 26.54 -3.87 6.68
CA ALA A 29 25.22 -3.63 7.20
C ALA A 29 24.87 -2.12 7.14
N PRO A 30 23.61 -1.76 6.86
CA PRO A 30 23.18 -0.36 6.95
C PRO A 30 23.06 0.08 8.40
N GLY A 31 23.39 1.34 8.69
CA GLY A 31 23.07 1.97 9.98
C GLY A 31 21.55 2.11 10.11
N SER A 32 20.98 3.06 9.37
CA SER A 32 19.52 3.18 9.18
C SER A 32 19.00 2.36 8.01
N TYR A 33 17.81 1.76 8.15
CA TYR A 33 17.14 1.00 7.10
C TYR A 33 15.62 1.23 7.13
N ASP A 34 14.92 1.00 6.02
CA ASP A 34 13.45 0.88 6.04
C ASP A 34 13.08 -0.59 6.19
N CYS A 35 12.31 -0.90 7.24
CA CYS A 35 11.91 -2.28 7.49
C CYS A 35 11.13 -2.85 6.29
N THR A 36 11.60 -3.96 5.70
CA THR A 36 10.97 -4.53 4.50
C THR A 36 9.53 -5.01 4.71
N SER A 37 9.11 -5.20 5.98
CA SER A 37 7.76 -5.60 6.35
C SER A 37 6.84 -4.42 6.61
N CYS A 38 7.19 -3.54 7.57
CA CYS A 38 6.31 -2.44 8.00
C CYS A 38 6.66 -1.07 7.41
N ARG A 39 7.77 -0.97 6.65
CA ARG A 39 8.31 0.24 6.00
C ARG A 39 8.57 1.41 6.96
N THR A 40 8.65 1.15 8.25
CA THR A 40 9.07 2.15 9.25
C THR A 40 10.59 2.16 9.31
N PRO A 41 11.22 3.35 9.48
CA PRO A 41 12.67 3.43 9.67
C PRO A 41 13.12 2.66 10.91
N GLY A 42 14.21 1.93 10.77
CA GLY A 42 14.91 1.22 11.83
C GLY A 42 16.41 1.57 11.83
N ASP A 43 17.10 1.20 12.91
CA ASP A 43 18.53 1.44 13.10
C ASP A 43 19.22 0.21 13.72
N SER A 44 20.05 -0.48 12.95
CA SER A 44 20.69 -1.73 13.37
C SER A 44 21.75 -1.55 14.47
N GLU A 45 22.11 -0.30 14.78
CA GLU A 45 22.97 0.04 15.92
C GLU A 45 22.18 0.20 17.23
N GLN A 46 20.88 0.46 17.14
CA GLN A 46 20.02 0.78 18.29
C GLN A 46 19.00 -0.32 18.64
N GLU A 47 18.64 -1.18 17.68
CA GLU A 47 17.59 -2.19 17.85
C GLU A 47 17.90 -3.51 17.14
N ARG A 48 17.22 -4.59 17.56
CA ARG A 48 17.39 -5.90 16.94
C ARG A 48 16.81 -5.91 15.53
N THR A 49 17.66 -6.24 14.57
CA THR A 49 17.35 -6.25 13.15
C THR A 49 17.59 -7.64 12.58
N SER A 50 16.64 -8.16 11.81
CA SER A 50 16.75 -9.43 11.10
C SER A 50 17.13 -9.21 9.64
N THR A 51 18.03 -10.05 9.12
CA THR A 51 18.35 -10.08 7.69
C THR A 51 17.36 -10.95 6.92
N VAL A 52 16.81 -10.42 5.84
CA VAL A 52 15.90 -11.16 4.95
C VAL A 52 16.53 -11.20 3.57
N LEU A 53 16.85 -12.40 3.09
CA LEU A 53 17.40 -12.59 1.76
C LEU A 53 16.28 -12.99 0.80
N PHE A 54 15.98 -12.14 -0.16
CA PHE A 54 15.05 -12.46 -1.23
C PHE A 54 15.83 -13.06 -2.41
N ILE A 55 15.42 -14.23 -2.88
CA ILE A 55 16.06 -14.93 -4.01
C ILE A 55 15.03 -15.07 -5.13
N GLY A 56 15.39 -14.57 -6.31
CA GLY A 56 14.73 -14.82 -7.59
C GLY A 56 15.54 -15.79 -8.44
N ASP A 57 15.10 -15.98 -9.68
CA ASP A 57 15.73 -16.94 -10.59
C ASP A 57 17.14 -16.50 -11.00
N GLU A 58 17.40 -15.19 -11.09
CA GLU A 58 18.69 -14.64 -11.51
C GLU A 58 19.33 -13.73 -10.45
N THR A 59 18.54 -13.17 -9.55
CA THR A 59 19.00 -12.12 -8.63
C THR A 59 18.72 -12.47 -7.16
N ALA A 60 19.57 -11.97 -6.26
CA ALA A 60 19.39 -12.10 -4.82
C ALA A 60 19.61 -10.74 -4.15
N VAL A 61 18.75 -10.41 -3.18
CA VAL A 61 18.70 -9.09 -2.54
C VAL A 61 18.61 -9.24 -1.05
N LEU A 62 19.60 -8.68 -0.37
CA LEU A 62 19.62 -8.62 1.08
C LEU A 62 18.88 -7.38 1.58
N ALA A 63 17.89 -7.59 2.44
CA ALA A 63 17.09 -6.55 3.06
C ALA A 63 17.04 -6.73 4.58
N PHE A 64 16.48 -5.73 5.27
CA PHE A 64 16.47 -5.66 6.73
C PHE A 64 15.05 -5.44 7.25
N ALA A 65 14.74 -6.07 8.39
CA ALA A 65 13.47 -5.91 9.09
C ALA A 65 13.71 -5.76 10.59
N HIS A 66 12.79 -5.12 11.31
CA HIS A 66 12.73 -5.28 12.75
C HIS A 66 12.59 -6.76 13.09
N ALA A 67 13.33 -7.24 14.09
CA ALA A 67 13.26 -8.64 14.52
C ALA A 67 11.85 -9.07 14.98
N THR A 68 10.98 -8.11 15.34
CA THR A 68 9.57 -8.34 15.68
C THR A 68 8.63 -8.39 14.47
N CYS A 69 9.06 -7.85 13.32
CA CYS A 69 8.25 -7.84 12.11
C CYS A 69 8.47 -9.11 11.28
N LEU A 70 9.72 -9.52 11.10
CA LEU A 70 10.10 -10.74 10.38
C LEU A 70 11.32 -11.37 11.04
N PRO A 71 11.39 -12.71 11.13
CA PRO A 71 12.62 -13.41 11.49
C PRO A 71 13.64 -13.33 10.35
N SER A 72 14.92 -13.60 10.67
CA SER A 72 15.92 -13.78 9.64
C SER A 72 15.61 -15.03 8.82
N GLN A 73 15.52 -14.88 7.49
CA GLN A 73 15.07 -15.96 6.61
C GLN A 73 15.42 -15.71 5.14
N VAL A 74 15.35 -16.78 4.36
CA VAL A 74 15.40 -16.74 2.89
C VAL A 74 13.98 -16.81 2.34
N VAL A 75 13.64 -15.90 1.42
CA VAL A 75 12.32 -15.83 0.78
C VAL A 75 12.48 -15.98 -0.73
N GLN A 76 11.90 -17.04 -1.29
CA GLN A 76 11.84 -17.26 -2.73
C GLN A 76 10.72 -16.40 -3.33
N VAL A 77 11.03 -15.58 -4.33
CA VAL A 77 10.05 -14.74 -5.04
C VAL A 77 10.30 -14.79 -6.54
N THR A 78 9.33 -14.35 -7.34
CA THR A 78 9.55 -14.27 -8.79
C THR A 78 10.52 -13.14 -9.12
N GLU A 79 11.26 -13.27 -10.23
CA GLU A 79 12.19 -12.24 -10.70
C GLU A 79 11.50 -10.88 -10.88
N GLU A 80 10.25 -10.87 -11.34
CA GLU A 80 9.43 -9.65 -11.49
C GLU A 80 9.14 -8.97 -10.14
N GLN A 81 8.90 -9.76 -9.08
CA GLN A 81 8.70 -9.24 -7.71
C GLN A 81 10.01 -8.71 -7.11
N LEU A 82 11.14 -9.38 -7.39
CA LEU A 82 12.44 -8.98 -6.89
C LEU A 82 12.89 -7.64 -7.49
N GLN A 83 12.72 -7.46 -8.80
CA GLN A 83 13.07 -6.21 -9.49
C GLN A 83 12.25 -5.00 -9.00
N GLY A 84 11.00 -5.22 -8.60
CA GLY A 84 10.18 -4.20 -7.92
C GLY A 84 10.74 -3.81 -6.55
N ALA A 85 11.27 -4.77 -5.79
CA ALA A 85 11.87 -4.53 -4.48
C ALA A 85 13.24 -3.83 -4.58
N VAL A 86 14.12 -4.24 -5.50
CA VAL A 86 15.46 -3.64 -5.71
C VAL A 86 15.39 -2.15 -6.01
N ARG A 87 14.41 -1.72 -6.82
CA ARG A 87 14.23 -0.30 -7.15
C ARG A 87 13.86 0.56 -5.94
N SER A 88 13.31 -0.03 -4.89
CA SER A 88 12.98 0.68 -3.65
C SER A 88 14.12 0.70 -2.62
N ILE A 89 15.23 -0.03 -2.86
CA ILE A 89 16.28 -0.28 -1.85
C ILE A 89 17.61 0.45 -2.17
N ASN A 90 17.89 0.81 -3.44
CA ASN A 90 19.14 1.48 -3.82
C ASN A 90 18.92 2.95 -4.25
N PRO A 91 19.37 3.96 -3.46
CA PRO A 91 19.33 5.38 -3.87
C PRO A 91 20.54 5.84 -4.69
N ASP A 92 21.64 5.06 -4.76
CA ASP A 92 22.95 5.54 -5.27
C ASP A 92 23.40 5.01 -6.65
N GLY A 93 22.45 4.65 -7.52
CA GLY A 93 22.74 4.41 -8.94
C GLY A 93 22.63 5.70 -9.78
N ALA A 94 23.72 6.09 -10.47
CA ALA A 94 23.83 7.26 -11.36
C ALA A 94 22.59 7.57 -12.25
N PRO A 95 22.32 8.85 -12.61
CA PRO A 95 21.03 9.32 -13.08
C PRO A 95 20.71 8.81 -14.50
N GLY A 96 20.14 7.62 -14.56
CA GLY A 96 19.57 7.02 -15.76
C GLY A 96 18.07 6.88 -15.58
N GLN A 97 17.32 7.86 -16.09
CA GLN A 97 15.86 7.82 -16.32
C GLN A 97 15.06 7.21 -15.17
N SER A 98 14.63 8.08 -14.25
CA SER A 98 13.54 7.82 -13.32
C SER A 98 12.33 7.25 -14.07
N ALA A 99 12.20 5.92 -14.05
CA ALA A 99 10.92 5.28 -14.27
C ALA A 99 9.96 5.85 -13.21
N PRO A 100 8.70 6.16 -13.58
CA PRO A 100 7.77 6.80 -12.66
C PRO A 100 7.64 5.95 -11.40
N GLU A 101 7.98 6.54 -10.24
CA GLU A 101 7.71 5.96 -8.93
C GLU A 101 6.21 5.62 -8.88
N GLN A 102 5.88 4.34 -8.73
CA GLN A 102 4.49 3.93 -8.63
C GLN A 102 3.95 4.46 -7.29
N ALA A 103 2.94 5.31 -7.37
CA ALA A 103 2.25 5.87 -6.22
C ALA A 103 1.83 4.79 -5.22
N VAL A 104 2.32 4.86 -3.98
CA VAL A 104 1.90 3.95 -2.92
C VAL A 104 0.63 4.49 -2.26
N LEU A 105 -0.46 3.72 -2.37
CA LEU A 105 -1.77 4.06 -1.82
C LEU A 105 -2.05 3.28 -0.53
N GLY A 106 -2.33 3.99 0.55
CA GLY A 106 -2.88 3.44 1.78
C GLY A 106 -4.38 3.23 1.64
N VAL A 107 -4.88 2.09 2.11
CA VAL A 107 -6.30 1.75 2.10
C VAL A 107 -6.76 1.39 3.50
N THR A 108 -7.80 2.07 3.98
CA THR A 108 -8.48 1.80 5.25
C THR A 108 -9.89 1.31 4.96
N SER A 109 -10.28 0.15 5.53
CA SER A 109 -11.66 -0.33 5.48
C SER A 109 -12.44 0.11 6.72
N GLY A 110 -13.71 0.49 6.53
CA GLY A 110 -14.59 0.91 7.62
C GLY A 110 -16.04 0.98 7.18
N LEU A 111 -16.96 1.13 8.13
CA LEU A 111 -18.37 1.40 7.84
C LEU A 111 -18.66 2.89 7.87
N VAL A 112 -19.50 3.37 6.96
CA VAL A 112 -19.98 4.76 6.92
C VAL A 112 -21.50 4.76 6.95
N LEU A 113 -22.08 5.55 7.86
CA LEU A 113 -23.52 5.74 7.97
C LEU A 113 -24.02 6.79 6.97
N LEU A 114 -24.79 6.41 5.96
CA LEU A 114 -25.40 7.34 4.99
C LEU A 114 -26.90 7.10 4.96
N GLY A 115 -27.71 8.17 5.06
CA GLY A 115 -29.17 8.05 5.04
C GLY A 115 -29.77 7.11 6.11
N GLY A 116 -29.06 6.89 7.22
CA GLY A 116 -29.47 5.95 8.28
C GLY A 116 -29.09 4.49 8.04
N GLU A 117 -28.39 4.18 6.94
CA GLU A 117 -27.88 2.83 6.66
C GLU A 117 -26.36 2.77 6.71
N LEU A 118 -25.81 1.66 7.21
CA LEU A 118 -24.38 1.39 7.19
C LEU A 118 -23.97 0.88 5.80
N HIS A 119 -22.95 1.52 5.23
CA HIS A 119 -22.33 1.16 3.97
C HIS A 119 -20.88 0.73 4.19
N PRO A 120 -20.40 -0.31 3.50
CA PRO A 120 -18.99 -0.66 3.49
C PRO A 120 -18.22 0.41 2.71
N ALA A 121 -17.15 0.90 3.31
CA ALA A 121 -16.29 1.91 2.71
C ALA A 121 -14.84 1.46 2.66
N LEU A 122 -14.15 1.90 1.61
CA LEU A 122 -12.69 1.97 1.52
C LEU A 122 -12.31 3.44 1.46
N VAL A 123 -11.36 3.84 2.30
CA VAL A 123 -10.77 5.17 2.27
C VAL A 123 -9.34 5.05 1.77
N VAL A 124 -9.04 5.76 0.69
CA VAL A 124 -7.77 5.71 -0.01
C VAL A 124 -7.05 7.04 0.16
N GLU A 125 -5.82 6.97 0.64
CA GLU A 125 -4.94 8.12 0.81
C GLU A 125 -3.54 7.74 0.30
N PRO A 126 -2.93 8.52 -0.59
CA PRO A 126 -1.56 8.26 -1.01
C PRO A 126 -0.59 8.54 0.13
N THR A 127 0.56 7.86 0.11
CA THR A 127 1.62 8.06 1.13
C THR A 127 2.44 9.33 0.89
N GLY A 128 2.32 9.94 -0.28
CA GLY A 128 2.93 11.22 -0.65
C GLY A 128 2.09 11.92 -1.73
N PRO A 129 2.41 13.18 -2.08
CA PRO A 129 1.74 13.89 -3.18
C PRO A 129 1.85 13.12 -4.49
N ILE A 130 0.78 13.10 -5.27
CA ILE A 130 0.79 12.43 -6.59
C ILE A 130 0.92 13.48 -7.66
N VAL A 131 1.87 13.31 -8.58
CA VAL A 131 2.01 14.19 -9.76
C VAL A 131 1.79 13.38 -11.03
N ARG A 132 1.28 14.03 -12.08
CA ARG A 132 1.11 13.37 -13.37
C ARG A 132 2.48 12.90 -13.91
N PRO A 133 2.59 11.67 -14.46
CA PRO A 133 3.82 11.21 -15.09
C PRO A 133 4.31 12.19 -16.17
N GLY A 134 5.57 12.61 -16.08
CA GLY A 134 6.19 13.57 -17.00
C GLY A 134 5.91 15.04 -16.68
N SER A 135 5.17 15.35 -15.61
CA SER A 135 5.06 16.72 -15.09
C SER A 135 6.30 17.09 -14.26
N THR A 136 6.69 18.37 -14.33
CA THR A 136 7.68 18.99 -13.44
C THR A 136 7.03 19.77 -12.30
N ASP A 137 5.71 19.74 -12.19
CA ASP A 137 4.97 20.45 -11.15
C ASP A 137 5.21 19.81 -9.77
N ILE A 138 5.27 20.66 -8.75
CA ILE A 138 5.39 20.27 -7.33
C ILE A 138 4.02 20.14 -6.65
N GLY A 139 2.94 19.99 -7.43
CA GLY A 139 1.56 19.94 -6.97
C GLY A 139 1.10 18.57 -6.49
N ASP A 140 -0.19 18.45 -6.17
CA ASP A 140 -0.86 17.17 -5.92
C ASP A 140 -2.06 17.02 -6.86
N ASP A 141 -1.85 16.23 -7.90
CA ASP A 141 -2.79 15.86 -8.95
C ASP A 141 -3.70 14.69 -8.57
N PHE A 142 -3.60 14.16 -7.34
CA PHE A 142 -4.35 12.95 -6.95
C PHE A 142 -5.87 13.08 -7.19
N LEU A 143 -6.49 14.16 -6.70
CA LEU A 143 -7.93 14.37 -6.90
C LEU A 143 -8.28 14.68 -8.36
N PRO A 144 -7.59 15.60 -9.07
CA PRO A 144 -7.82 15.82 -10.50
C PRO A 144 -7.79 14.52 -11.32
N LEU A 145 -6.79 13.66 -11.09
CA LEU A 145 -6.65 12.38 -11.79
C LEU A 145 -7.85 11.45 -11.52
N LEU A 146 -8.33 11.37 -10.28
CA LEU A 146 -9.52 10.57 -9.97
C LEU A 146 -10.80 11.16 -10.57
N ILE A 147 -10.94 12.47 -10.59
CA ILE A 147 -12.08 13.14 -11.23
C ILE A 147 -12.10 12.83 -12.73
N GLU A 148 -10.96 12.83 -13.40
CA GLU A 148 -10.83 12.40 -14.80
C GLU A 148 -11.27 10.94 -15.02
N GLN A 149 -11.12 10.08 -14.01
CA GLN A 149 -11.58 8.68 -14.03
C GLN A 149 -13.06 8.52 -13.65
N GLY A 150 -13.77 9.61 -13.35
CA GLY A 150 -15.20 9.61 -13.06
C GLY A 150 -15.57 9.60 -11.58
N PHE A 151 -14.59 9.75 -10.67
CA PHE A 151 -14.90 9.99 -9.26
C PHE A 151 -15.56 11.36 -9.07
N MET A 152 -16.52 11.43 -8.17
CA MET A 152 -17.31 12.65 -7.93
C MET A 152 -16.76 13.43 -6.73
N PRO A 153 -16.53 14.74 -6.82
CA PRO A 153 -16.24 15.57 -5.66
C PRO A 153 -17.35 15.49 -4.62
N VAL A 154 -16.98 15.32 -3.35
CA VAL A 154 -17.90 15.22 -2.22
C VAL A 154 -17.70 16.42 -1.31
N THR A 155 -18.76 17.20 -1.11
CA THR A 155 -18.77 18.33 -0.19
C THR A 155 -19.42 17.98 1.16
N GLN A 156 -20.27 16.94 1.19
CA GLN A 156 -20.96 16.42 2.37
C GLN A 156 -21.28 14.93 2.23
N LEU A 157 -21.18 14.14 3.31
CA LEU A 157 -21.47 12.70 3.32
C LEU A 157 -22.91 12.42 3.78
N HIS A 158 -23.90 12.79 2.96
CA HIS A 158 -25.31 12.54 3.25
C HIS A 158 -25.96 11.46 2.37
N SER A 159 -25.32 11.09 1.27
CA SER A 159 -25.90 10.23 0.24
C SER A 159 -24.82 9.34 -0.39
N VAL A 160 -25.26 8.19 -0.90
CA VAL A 160 -24.40 7.27 -1.65
C VAL A 160 -23.96 7.95 -2.96
N PRO A 161 -22.64 7.96 -3.29
CA PRO A 161 -22.16 8.47 -4.57
C PRO A 161 -22.65 7.60 -5.75
N PRO A 162 -22.67 8.13 -6.98
CA PRO A 162 -23.02 7.35 -8.16
C PRO A 162 -22.12 6.11 -8.33
N VAL A 163 -22.68 5.07 -8.94
CA VAL A 163 -21.92 3.86 -9.30
C VAL A 163 -20.96 4.20 -10.43
N LEU A 164 -19.67 3.91 -10.22
CA LEU A 164 -18.63 4.07 -11.23
C LEU A 164 -18.40 2.74 -11.95
N HIS A 165 -19.06 2.58 -13.09
CA HIS A 165 -18.96 1.35 -13.88
C HIS A 165 -17.55 1.14 -14.46
N GLY A 166 -17.16 -0.13 -14.58
CA GLY A 166 -15.83 -0.54 -15.04
C GLY A 166 -14.77 -0.56 -13.93
N TRP A 167 -14.99 0.17 -12.84
CA TRP A 167 -14.26 -0.01 -11.58
C TRP A 167 -14.93 -1.09 -10.74
N SER A 168 -14.17 -1.79 -9.91
CA SER A 168 -14.72 -2.78 -8.97
C SER A 168 -13.81 -3.05 -7.79
N VAL A 169 -14.39 -3.58 -6.71
CA VAL A 169 -13.64 -4.07 -5.55
C VAL A 169 -13.61 -5.59 -5.60
N LEU A 170 -12.40 -6.15 -5.68
CA LEU A 170 -12.20 -7.60 -5.67
C LEU A 170 -12.25 -8.12 -4.24
N LEU A 171 -13.36 -8.78 -3.92
CA LEU A 171 -13.59 -9.47 -2.65
C LEU A 171 -13.74 -10.96 -2.95
N ALA A 172 -12.79 -11.77 -2.48
CA ALA A 172 -12.81 -13.22 -2.71
C ALA A 172 -12.51 -13.94 -1.39
N MET A 173 -13.28 -15.01 -1.12
CA MET A 173 -13.20 -15.78 0.13
C MET A 173 -13.37 -14.91 1.39
N GLY A 174 -14.11 -13.81 1.28
CA GLY A 174 -14.33 -12.86 2.38
C GLY A 174 -13.15 -11.94 2.70
N GLN A 175 -12.10 -11.95 1.87
CA GLN A 175 -10.94 -11.07 1.99
C GLN A 175 -10.93 -10.03 0.86
N LEU A 176 -10.41 -8.85 1.16
CA LEU A 176 -10.19 -7.77 0.20
C LEU A 176 -8.84 -7.96 -0.50
N HIS A 177 -8.86 -8.04 -1.83
CA HIS A 177 -7.64 -8.28 -2.63
C HIS A 177 -7.20 -7.05 -3.40
N ALA A 178 -8.12 -6.36 -4.07
CA ALA A 178 -7.77 -5.27 -4.99
C ALA A 178 -8.92 -4.30 -5.24
N VAL A 179 -8.56 -3.11 -5.72
CA VAL A 179 -9.47 -2.21 -6.44
C VAL A 179 -9.05 -2.27 -7.90
N LEU A 180 -9.96 -2.69 -8.76
CA LEU A 180 -9.73 -2.84 -10.18
C LEU A 180 -10.25 -1.61 -10.91
N GLN A 181 -9.46 -1.13 -11.87
CA GLN A 181 -9.84 -0.10 -12.82
C GLN A 181 -10.12 -0.71 -14.19
N PRO A 182 -10.88 -0.01 -15.06
CA PRO A 182 -11.07 -0.42 -16.44
C PRO A 182 -9.73 -0.59 -17.16
N GLY A 183 -9.61 -1.64 -17.97
CA GLY A 183 -8.45 -1.80 -18.86
C GLY A 183 -8.43 -0.74 -19.97
N THR A 184 -7.24 -0.37 -20.42
CA THR A 184 -7.07 0.56 -21.56
C THR A 184 -7.73 0.00 -22.82
N GLY A 185 -8.51 0.82 -23.53
CA GLY A 185 -9.12 0.44 -24.81
C GLY A 185 -10.17 -0.67 -24.71
N GLY A 186 -10.78 -0.89 -23.54
CA GLY A 186 -11.74 -1.98 -23.32
C GLY A 186 -11.09 -3.33 -23.00
N GLY A 187 -9.80 -3.35 -22.68
CA GLY A 187 -9.09 -4.53 -22.20
C GLY A 187 -9.58 -5.02 -20.83
N SER A 188 -9.04 -6.15 -20.38
CA SER A 188 -9.34 -6.72 -19.07
C SER A 188 -9.05 -5.71 -17.94
N PRO A 189 -9.85 -5.70 -16.86
CA PRO A 189 -9.58 -4.88 -15.70
C PRO A 189 -8.18 -5.14 -15.14
N VAL A 190 -7.51 -4.07 -14.70
CA VAL A 190 -6.18 -4.13 -14.08
C VAL A 190 -6.26 -3.60 -12.65
N ALA A 191 -5.38 -4.06 -11.77
CA ALA A 191 -5.34 -3.54 -10.41
C ALA A 191 -4.89 -2.07 -10.41
N TRP A 192 -5.76 -1.19 -9.93
CA TRP A 192 -5.38 0.18 -9.56
C TRP A 192 -4.71 0.21 -8.18
N TRP A 193 -5.20 -0.64 -7.28
CA TRP A 193 -4.59 -0.97 -6.01
C TRP A 193 -4.69 -2.47 -5.75
N GLN A 194 -3.64 -3.06 -5.18
CA GLN A 194 -3.62 -4.46 -4.78
C GLN A 194 -3.00 -4.60 -3.40
N ALA A 195 -3.63 -5.39 -2.55
CA ALA A 195 -3.07 -5.76 -1.27
C ALA A 195 -1.89 -6.72 -1.47
N HIS A 196 -0.77 -6.47 -0.79
CA HIS A 196 0.36 -7.40 -0.74
C HIS A 196 -0.07 -8.78 -0.24
N GLN A 197 -0.99 -8.81 0.73
CA GLN A 197 -1.71 -9.99 1.19
C GLN A 197 -3.19 -9.66 1.34
N ALA A 198 -4.06 -10.61 1.01
CA ALA A 198 -5.49 -10.42 1.08
C ALA A 198 -5.94 -9.98 2.49
N LEU A 199 -6.56 -8.81 2.58
CA LEU A 199 -6.89 -8.18 3.86
C LEU A 199 -8.17 -8.80 4.44
N GLN A 200 -8.09 -9.22 5.69
CA GLN A 200 -9.28 -9.58 6.46
C GLN A 200 -10.08 -8.32 6.76
N VAL A 201 -11.37 -8.35 6.47
CA VAL A 201 -12.31 -7.26 6.78
C VAL A 201 -13.26 -7.67 7.88
N ALA A 202 -13.73 -6.70 8.66
CA ALA A 202 -14.70 -6.95 9.72
C ALA A 202 -15.96 -7.65 9.18
N GLU A 203 -16.58 -8.51 9.99
CA GLU A 203 -17.77 -9.24 9.58
C GLU A 203 -18.93 -8.32 9.19
N SER A 204 -19.13 -7.24 9.97
CA SER A 204 -20.14 -6.21 9.70
C SER A 204 -19.90 -5.49 8.37
N TRP A 205 -18.63 -5.22 8.02
CA TRP A 205 -18.24 -4.65 6.73
C TRP A 205 -18.60 -5.60 5.58
N ARG A 206 -18.23 -6.88 5.71
CA ARG A 206 -18.51 -7.91 4.70
C ARG A 206 -20.02 -8.16 4.54
N ALA A 207 -20.77 -8.16 5.63
CA ALA A 207 -22.22 -8.27 5.61
C ALA A 207 -22.86 -7.09 4.86
N ALA A 208 -22.37 -5.87 5.08
CA ALA A 208 -22.83 -4.69 4.36
C ALA A 208 -22.45 -4.75 2.86
N ALA A 209 -21.24 -5.21 2.52
CA ALA A 209 -20.82 -5.43 1.13
C ALA A 209 -21.71 -6.44 0.41
N ASN A 210 -22.02 -7.56 1.04
CA ASN A 210 -22.92 -8.56 0.48
C ASN A 210 -24.37 -8.06 0.38
N LYS A 211 -24.85 -7.27 1.35
CA LYS A 211 -26.20 -6.66 1.30
C LYS A 211 -26.32 -5.70 0.11
N HIS A 212 -25.34 -4.82 -0.05
CA HIS A 212 -25.40 -3.72 -1.02
C HIS A 212 -24.86 -4.09 -2.40
N GLN A 213 -24.09 -5.18 -2.52
CA GLN A 213 -23.38 -5.59 -3.73
C GLN A 213 -22.45 -4.51 -4.31
N GLN A 214 -21.98 -3.62 -3.43
CA GLN A 214 -21.08 -2.52 -3.76
C GLN A 214 -20.33 -2.05 -2.51
N VAL A 215 -19.23 -1.34 -2.74
CA VAL A 215 -18.38 -0.70 -1.74
C VAL A 215 -18.21 0.76 -2.10
N LEU A 216 -18.31 1.65 -1.12
CA LEU A 216 -18.06 3.07 -1.33
C LEU A 216 -16.55 3.31 -1.26
N LEU A 217 -15.96 3.89 -2.29
CA LEU A 217 -14.58 4.33 -2.24
C LEU A 217 -14.55 5.84 -2.04
N PHE A 218 -13.87 6.28 -0.98
CA PHE A 218 -13.54 7.67 -0.73
C PHE A 218 -12.04 7.86 -0.91
N ALA A 219 -11.63 8.92 -1.58
CA ALA A 219 -10.22 9.22 -1.79
C ALA A 219 -9.90 10.67 -1.44
N ALA A 220 -8.77 10.88 -0.78
CA ALA A 220 -8.29 12.18 -0.34
C ALA A 220 -6.77 12.30 -0.51
N PRO A 221 -6.22 13.53 -0.66
CA PRO A 221 -4.77 13.78 -0.70
C PRO A 221 -4.08 13.32 0.57
N VAL A 222 -2.77 13.06 0.49
CA VAL A 222 -1.94 12.68 1.63
C VAL A 222 -2.16 13.61 2.84
N GLY A 223 -2.31 13.01 4.02
CA GLY A 223 -2.49 13.74 5.29
C GLY A 223 -3.88 14.36 5.49
N SER A 224 -4.88 14.04 4.65
CA SER A 224 -6.24 14.59 4.79
C SER A 224 -7.09 13.79 5.77
N ILE A 225 -6.96 12.47 5.78
CA ILE A 225 -7.69 11.54 6.63
C ILE A 225 -6.76 10.93 7.67
N GLY A 226 -5.58 10.43 7.26
CA GLY A 226 -4.66 9.71 8.13
C GLY A 226 -5.22 8.38 8.68
N ARG A 227 -4.52 7.79 9.66
CA ARG A 227 -4.96 6.53 10.30
C ARG A 227 -6.04 6.80 11.33
N GLN A 228 -7.20 6.16 11.17
CA GLN A 228 -8.34 6.32 12.07
C GLN A 228 -8.62 5.01 12.82
N PRO A 229 -8.46 4.97 14.15
CA PRO A 229 -8.58 3.73 14.92
C PRO A 229 -10.04 3.33 15.20
N ARG A 230 -11.00 4.21 14.91
CA ARG A 230 -12.42 4.02 15.19
C ARG A 230 -13.28 4.60 14.06
N GLU A 231 -14.45 4.02 13.86
CA GLU A 231 -15.39 4.40 12.79
C GLU A 231 -15.95 5.82 12.95
N ASP A 232 -16.18 6.28 14.18
CA ASP A 232 -16.63 7.66 14.45
C ASP A 232 -15.56 8.69 14.08
N LEU A 233 -14.29 8.41 14.39
CA LEU A 233 -13.16 9.27 14.00
C LEU A 233 -12.92 9.24 12.49
N LEU A 234 -13.09 8.08 11.85
CA LEU A 234 -13.06 7.97 10.39
C LEU A 234 -14.15 8.83 9.75
N ARG A 235 -15.36 8.80 10.32
CA ARG A 235 -16.47 9.63 9.86
C ARG A 235 -16.15 11.12 9.97
N ASP A 236 -15.68 11.57 11.13
CA ASP A 236 -15.34 12.98 11.35
C ASP A 236 -14.24 13.47 10.40
N ALA A 237 -13.24 12.62 10.14
CA ALA A 237 -12.16 12.93 9.19
C ALA A 237 -12.68 13.07 7.75
N LEU A 238 -13.58 12.18 7.32
CA LEU A 238 -14.22 12.27 6.00
C LEU A 238 -15.09 13.51 5.88
N ASP A 239 -15.90 13.85 6.88
CA ASP A 239 -16.73 15.07 6.88
C ASP A 239 -15.85 16.32 6.81
N LYS A 240 -14.73 16.35 7.54
CA LYS A 240 -13.75 17.45 7.46
C LYS A 240 -13.09 17.54 6.09
N ALA A 241 -12.69 16.41 5.49
CA ALA A 241 -12.09 16.42 4.16
C ALA A 241 -13.09 16.90 3.10
N ALA A 242 -14.35 16.45 3.17
CA ALA A 242 -15.41 16.87 2.28
C ALA A 242 -15.71 18.37 2.40
N ALA A 243 -15.85 18.89 3.62
CA ALA A 243 -16.08 20.31 3.87
C ALA A 243 -14.95 21.21 3.34
N ASN A 244 -13.72 20.68 3.26
CA ASN A 244 -12.56 21.38 2.70
C ASN A 244 -12.37 21.14 1.19
N GLY A 245 -13.30 20.45 0.52
CA GLY A 245 -13.19 20.13 -0.91
C GLY A 245 -12.06 19.16 -1.24
N LYS A 246 -11.61 18.36 -0.27
CA LYS A 246 -10.48 17.41 -0.38
C LYS A 246 -10.93 15.95 -0.47
N LEU A 247 -12.16 15.71 -0.91
CA LEU A 247 -12.73 14.37 -0.96
C LEU A 247 -13.40 14.12 -2.32
N VAL A 248 -13.08 12.99 -2.91
CA VAL A 248 -13.85 12.43 -4.04
C VAL A 248 -14.37 11.06 -3.66
N ALA A 249 -15.46 10.63 -4.27
CA ALA A 249 -16.03 9.32 -4.01
C ALA A 249 -16.69 8.69 -5.22
N ALA A 250 -16.83 7.37 -5.16
CA ALA A 250 -17.59 6.56 -6.09
C ALA A 250 -18.16 5.34 -5.37
N ALA A 251 -19.29 4.81 -5.85
CA ALA A 251 -19.74 3.48 -5.47
C ALA A 251 -19.17 2.47 -6.48
N MET A 252 -18.54 1.41 -5.99
CA MET A 252 -17.87 0.40 -6.79
C MET A 252 -18.58 -0.95 -6.66
N PRO A 253 -19.00 -1.59 -7.76
CA PRO A 253 -19.48 -2.96 -7.74
C PRO A 253 -18.47 -3.94 -7.14
N LEU A 254 -18.96 -5.03 -6.57
CA LEU A 254 -18.10 -6.14 -6.17
C LEU A 254 -17.70 -7.00 -7.39
N ALA A 255 -16.48 -7.52 -7.35
CA ALA A 255 -15.98 -8.56 -8.23
C ALA A 255 -15.50 -9.76 -7.39
N GLY A 256 -15.62 -10.98 -7.93
CA GLY A 256 -15.13 -12.20 -7.29
C GLY A 256 -16.04 -12.83 -6.22
N THR A 257 -17.29 -12.35 -6.10
CA THR A 257 -18.33 -12.88 -5.21
C THR A 257 -19.15 -13.99 -5.85
#